data_AF-E3MAA0-F1
#
_entry.id   AF-E3MAA0-F1
#
_cell.length_a   1.000
_cell.length_b   1.000
_cell.length_c   1.000
_cell.angle_alpha   90.00
_cell.angle_beta   90.00
_cell.angle_gamma   90.00
#
_symmetry.space_group_name_H-M   'P 1'
#
loop_
_entity.id
_entity.type
_entity.pdbx_description
1 polymer ?
#
loop_
_entity_poly.entity_id
_entity_poly.type
_entity_poly.pdbx_seq_one_letter_code
_entity_poly.pdbx_strand_id
1 'polypeptide(L)'
;MRFLAVLLVPLVLAEICPQEKHTICNTGHLTCTCSVSQQDENPVPEISCNALIARDLETGNFPVVSIEFNVKDNEGLEEFPEEAFKEKIASSLRVDDEEDIVVLRTNCLGTEDIVTVQFVILKKDTNSSALPFTVEDLIDNESITTRMKAMKHLDKIVDIDVDIIEATDELIDIEYDPSNLELIFKAIVLGLTFGFFFVLGIWKLMKKGDDYADDLQKA
;
A
#
# COMPACT_ATOMS: atom_id res chain seq x y z
N MET A 1 30.61 30.45 19.65
CA MET A 1 30.70 29.24 18.82
C MET A 1 29.27 28.80 18.52
N ARG A 2 28.85 28.88 17.25
CA ARG A 2 27.51 28.46 16.81
C ARG A 2 27.64 27.00 16.35
N PHE A 3 27.12 26.06 17.13
CA PHE A 3 27.02 24.67 16.69
C PHE A 3 25.78 24.54 15.80
N LEU A 4 26.06 24.42 14.50
CA LEU A 4 25.13 24.01 13.47
C LEU A 4 25.06 22.48 13.55
N ALA A 5 23.99 21.92 14.13
CA ALA A 5 23.74 20.49 14.06
C ALA A 5 22.81 20.23 12.88
N VAL A 6 23.41 20.03 11.70
CA VAL A 6 22.69 19.48 10.54
C VAL A 6 22.62 17.98 10.77
N LEU A 7 21.45 17.50 11.18
CA LEU A 7 21.09 16.09 11.17
C LEU A 7 20.97 15.67 9.70
N LEU A 8 22.07 15.17 9.14
CA LEU A 8 22.04 14.36 7.93
C LEU A 8 21.52 12.99 8.35
N VAL A 9 20.22 12.78 8.17
CA VAL A 9 19.64 11.44 8.14
C VAL A 9 20.11 10.81 6.83
N PRO A 10 20.86 9.69 6.86
CA PRO A 10 21.09 8.94 5.64
C PRO A 10 19.75 8.30 5.25
N LEU A 11 19.08 8.91 4.27
CA LEU A 11 18.06 8.23 3.48
C LEU A 11 18.80 7.17 2.66
N VAL A 12 18.93 5.99 3.24
CA VAL A 12 19.18 4.77 2.48
C VAL A 12 17.86 4.50 1.76
N LEU A 13 17.75 4.99 0.53
CA LEU A 13 16.68 4.62 -0.39
C LEU A 13 17.18 3.39 -1.13
N ALA A 14 16.90 2.23 -0.55
CA ALA A 14 16.73 1.01 -1.31
C ALA A 14 15.32 0.48 -0.98
N GLU A 15 14.92 -0.54 -1.73
CA GLU A 15 13.74 -1.38 -1.52
C GLU A 15 12.53 -0.93 -2.32
N ILE A 16 11.91 -1.89 -3.02
CA ILE A 16 10.57 -1.85 -3.60
C ILE A 16 9.51 -1.31 -2.60
N CYS A 17 9.86 -1.31 -1.31
CA CYS A 17 8.99 -1.05 -0.18
C CYS A 17 9.45 0.17 0.67
N PRO A 18 9.47 1.37 0.09
CA PRO A 18 8.78 2.45 0.76
C PRO A 18 7.83 3.11 -0.23
N GLN A 19 6.81 2.39 -0.70
CA GLN A 19 5.72 3.08 -1.38
C GLN A 19 4.90 3.85 -0.34
N GLU A 20 5.02 5.18 -0.35
CA GLU A 20 4.02 6.08 0.29
C GLU A 20 2.61 5.90 -0.31
N LYS A 21 2.49 5.18 -1.43
CA LYS A 21 1.27 4.97 -2.22
C LYS A 21 1.11 3.50 -2.55
N HIS A 22 0.33 2.76 -1.78
CA HIS A 22 -0.08 1.39 -2.15
C HIS A 22 -0.90 1.45 -3.43
N THR A 23 -0.38 0.97 -4.56
CA THR A 23 -1.19 0.76 -5.77
C THR A 23 -0.49 -0.18 -6.73
N ILE A 24 -1.17 -1.25 -7.14
CA ILE A 24 -0.94 -1.83 -8.47
C ILE A 24 -2.18 -1.60 -9.31
N CYS A 25 -2.03 -0.75 -10.30
CA CYS A 25 -3.02 -0.54 -11.33
C CYS A 25 -2.73 -1.53 -12.45
N ASN A 26 -3.61 -2.51 -12.69
CA ASN A 26 -3.52 -3.31 -13.92
C ASN A 26 -3.40 -2.35 -15.12
N THR A 27 -2.61 -2.71 -16.11
CA THR A 27 -2.50 -1.98 -17.39
C THR A 27 -3.25 -2.73 -18.51
N GLY A 28 -3.67 -2.02 -19.56
CA GLY A 28 -4.35 -2.61 -20.72
C GLY A 28 -5.88 -2.64 -20.64
N HIS A 29 -6.51 -3.73 -21.09
CA HIS A 29 -7.98 -3.83 -21.18
C HIS A 29 -8.69 -3.83 -19.80
N LEU A 30 -8.01 -4.32 -18.75
CA LEU A 30 -8.53 -4.41 -17.37
C LEU A 30 -7.96 -3.33 -16.46
N THR A 31 -7.67 -2.14 -17.03
CA THR A 31 -7.04 -1.04 -16.29
C THR A 31 -7.92 -0.59 -15.11
N CYS A 32 -7.34 -0.54 -13.91
CA CYS A 32 -8.03 -0.14 -12.69
C CYS A 32 -7.15 0.72 -11.79
N THR A 33 -7.75 1.49 -10.89
CA THR A 33 -7.02 2.29 -9.88
C THR A 33 -7.20 1.74 -8.47
N CYS A 34 -6.10 1.65 -7.72
CA CYS A 34 -6.05 1.10 -6.36
C CYS A 34 -6.23 2.17 -5.26
N SER A 35 -5.79 3.40 -5.48
CA SER A 35 -6.02 4.54 -4.57
C SER A 35 -5.84 5.86 -5.33
N VAL A 36 -6.71 6.84 -5.05
CA VAL A 36 -6.59 8.19 -5.66
C VAL A 36 -5.50 8.94 -4.90
N SER A 37 -4.30 9.02 -5.48
CA SER A 37 -3.28 9.94 -5.00
C SER A 37 -3.69 11.36 -5.41
N GLN A 38 -3.81 12.30 -4.46
CA GLN A 38 -4.17 13.71 -4.76
C GLN A 38 -3.17 14.43 -5.69
N GLN A 39 -2.08 13.76 -6.08
CA GLN A 39 -1.04 14.28 -6.96
C GLN A 39 -1.17 13.83 -8.42
N ASP A 40 -2.10 12.93 -8.76
CA ASP A 40 -2.22 12.45 -10.14
C ASP A 40 -2.94 13.46 -11.05
N GLU A 41 -2.19 14.01 -12.01
CA GLU A 41 -2.70 14.93 -13.05
C GLU A 41 -3.39 14.20 -14.22
N ASN A 42 -3.32 12.86 -14.26
CA ASN A 42 -3.95 12.04 -15.29
C ASN A 42 -5.43 11.76 -14.99
N PRO A 43 -6.28 11.57 -16.02
CA PRO A 43 -7.66 11.16 -15.81
C PRO A 43 -7.69 9.79 -15.11
N VAL A 44 -8.31 9.75 -13.92
CA VAL A 44 -8.47 8.53 -13.12
C VAL A 44 -9.29 7.52 -13.93
N PRO A 45 -8.88 6.24 -14.02
CA PRO A 45 -9.67 5.19 -14.65
C PRO A 45 -11.11 5.14 -14.12
N GLU A 46 -12.06 4.76 -14.96
CA GLU A 46 -13.49 4.75 -14.58
C GLU A 46 -13.82 3.71 -13.49
N ILE A 47 -12.95 2.71 -13.28
CA ILE A 47 -13.20 1.54 -12.42
C ILE A 47 -12.09 1.41 -11.37
N SER A 48 -12.50 1.32 -10.09
CA SER A 48 -11.60 0.94 -8.99
C SER A 48 -11.26 -0.54 -9.07
N CYS A 49 -10.03 -0.93 -8.71
CA CYS A 49 -9.66 -2.35 -8.63
C CYS A 49 -10.55 -3.13 -7.64
N ASN A 50 -11.19 -2.44 -6.68
CA ASN A 50 -12.19 -3.05 -5.81
C ASN A 50 -13.46 -3.49 -6.53
N ALA A 51 -13.79 -2.86 -7.66
CA ALA A 51 -14.97 -3.14 -8.47
C ALA A 51 -14.71 -4.12 -9.62
N LEU A 52 -13.48 -4.65 -9.76
CA LEU A 52 -13.18 -5.70 -10.74
C LEU A 52 -13.77 -7.05 -10.35
N ILE A 53 -14.01 -7.28 -9.05
CA ILE A 53 -14.42 -8.58 -8.51
C ILE A 53 -15.72 -8.49 -7.72
N ALA A 54 -16.56 -9.51 -7.83
CA ALA A 54 -17.81 -9.63 -7.10
C ALA A 54 -17.53 -10.22 -5.71
N ARG A 55 -17.15 -9.35 -4.77
CA ARG A 55 -16.87 -9.77 -3.38
C ARG A 55 -18.14 -10.23 -2.68
N ASP A 56 -17.95 -11.15 -1.75
CA ASP A 56 -19.00 -11.47 -0.79
C ASP A 56 -19.33 -10.24 0.06
N LEU A 57 -20.62 -9.87 0.14
CA LEU A 57 -21.07 -8.64 0.79
C LEU A 57 -21.05 -8.72 2.32
N GLU A 58 -20.98 -9.92 2.89
CA GLU A 58 -20.98 -10.13 4.35
C GLU A 58 -19.56 -10.26 4.90
N THR A 59 -18.65 -10.86 4.13
CA THR A 59 -17.27 -11.18 4.54
C THR A 59 -16.21 -10.32 3.85
N GLY A 60 -16.51 -9.76 2.68
CA GLY A 60 -15.52 -9.06 1.84
C GLY A 60 -14.54 -9.98 1.11
N ASN A 61 -14.73 -11.30 1.24
CA ASN A 61 -13.82 -12.33 0.74
C ASN A 61 -13.98 -12.56 -0.77
N PHE A 62 -12.90 -13.05 -1.38
CA PHE A 62 -12.86 -13.48 -2.76
C PHE A 62 -11.68 -14.45 -2.99
N PRO A 63 -11.88 -15.58 -3.68
CA PRO A 63 -10.84 -16.58 -3.88
C PRO A 63 -9.73 -16.06 -4.78
N VAL A 64 -8.50 -16.09 -4.26
CA VAL A 64 -7.28 -15.65 -4.96
C VAL A 64 -6.13 -16.60 -4.73
N VAL A 65 -5.10 -16.48 -5.57
CA VAL A 65 -3.77 -17.06 -5.31
C VAL A 65 -2.89 -15.95 -4.76
N SER A 66 -2.32 -16.18 -3.58
CA SER A 66 -1.39 -15.29 -2.90
C SER A 66 0.04 -15.83 -3.04
N ILE A 67 0.98 -14.97 -3.42
CA ILE A 67 2.41 -15.27 -3.47
C ILE A 67 3.14 -14.26 -2.59
N GLU A 68 3.93 -14.77 -1.65
CA GLU A 68 4.86 -13.97 -0.86
C GLU A 68 6.27 -14.08 -1.42
N PHE A 69 6.88 -12.92 -1.59
CA PHE A 69 8.19 -12.73 -2.17
C PHE A 69 9.17 -12.20 -1.13
N ASN A 70 10.37 -12.75 -1.10
CA ASN A 70 11.48 -12.21 -0.32
C ASN A 70 12.27 -11.18 -1.12
N VAL A 71 12.32 -9.96 -0.60
CA VAL A 71 12.92 -8.80 -1.29
C VAL A 71 14.25 -8.37 -0.66
N LYS A 72 14.70 -9.04 0.42
CA LYS A 72 15.93 -8.69 1.18
C LYS A 72 17.17 -8.49 0.32
N ASP A 73 17.35 -9.36 -0.67
CA ASP A 73 18.56 -9.42 -1.49
C ASP A 73 18.39 -8.75 -2.87
N ASN A 74 17.21 -8.18 -3.14
CA ASN A 74 16.88 -7.54 -4.42
C ASN A 74 17.08 -6.02 -4.36
N GLU A 75 18.34 -5.62 -4.18
CA GLU A 75 18.78 -4.23 -4.22
C GLU A 75 18.69 -3.68 -5.66
N GLY A 76 17.55 -3.09 -6.04
CA GLY A 76 17.43 -2.32 -7.29
C GLY A 76 16.10 -2.38 -8.02
N LEU A 77 15.14 -3.17 -7.56
CA LEU A 77 13.77 -3.06 -8.06
C LEU A 77 13.08 -1.90 -7.32
N GLU A 78 12.57 -0.92 -8.06
CA GLU A 78 11.78 0.21 -7.53
C GLU A 78 10.26 -0.05 -7.68
N GLU A 79 9.88 -0.92 -8.63
CA GLU A 79 8.50 -1.23 -8.99
C GLU A 79 8.33 -2.74 -9.18
N PHE A 80 7.14 -3.26 -8.86
CA PHE A 80 6.82 -4.66 -9.10
C PHE A 80 6.71 -4.92 -10.61
N PRO A 81 7.50 -5.85 -11.18
CA PRO A 81 7.56 -6.09 -12.62
C PRO A 81 6.36 -6.96 -13.08
N GLU A 82 5.19 -6.34 -13.18
CA GLU A 82 3.91 -7.00 -13.49
C GLU A 82 3.94 -7.79 -14.82
N GLU A 83 4.48 -7.22 -15.90
CA GLU A 83 4.52 -7.88 -17.21
C GLU A 83 5.36 -9.16 -17.18
N ALA A 84 6.58 -9.08 -16.61
CA ALA A 84 7.45 -10.24 -16.47
C ALA A 84 6.88 -11.30 -15.52
N PHE A 85 6.13 -10.86 -14.50
CA PHE A 85 5.39 -11.76 -13.63
C PHE A 85 4.32 -12.53 -14.43
N LYS A 86 3.48 -11.83 -15.19
CA LYS A 86 2.43 -12.44 -16.03
C LYS A 86 3.03 -13.42 -17.04
N GLU A 87 4.08 -13.04 -17.77
CA GLU A 87 4.79 -13.92 -18.71
C GLU A 87 5.28 -15.22 -18.03
N LYS A 88 5.88 -15.09 -16.84
CA LYS A 88 6.40 -16.24 -16.09
C LYS A 88 5.27 -17.17 -15.62
N ILE A 89 4.17 -16.62 -15.13
CA ILE A 89 3.01 -17.40 -14.68
C ILE A 89 2.31 -18.05 -15.88
N ALA A 90 2.09 -17.31 -16.98
CA ALA A 90 1.47 -17.81 -18.19
C ALA A 90 2.25 -19.00 -18.77
N SER A 91 3.57 -18.86 -18.93
CA SER A 91 4.42 -19.94 -19.43
C SER A 91 4.45 -21.17 -18.51
N SER A 92 4.43 -20.96 -17.19
CA SER A 92 4.49 -22.04 -16.20
C SER A 92 3.18 -22.83 -16.11
N LEU A 93 2.05 -22.13 -16.10
CA LEU A 93 0.73 -22.73 -15.96
C LEU A 93 0.09 -23.14 -17.29
N ARG A 94 0.73 -22.76 -18.41
CA ARG A 94 0.24 -22.92 -19.79
C ARG A 94 -1.09 -22.20 -20.00
N VAL A 95 -1.13 -20.95 -19.57
CA VAL A 95 -2.21 -20.01 -19.92
C VAL A 95 -1.91 -19.50 -21.33
N ASP A 96 -2.93 -19.46 -22.18
CA ASP A 96 -2.76 -19.11 -23.60
C ASP A 96 -2.49 -17.61 -23.79
N ASP A 97 -3.04 -16.77 -22.91
CA ASP A 97 -2.92 -15.31 -22.95
C ASP A 97 -2.49 -14.75 -21.58
N GLU A 98 -1.56 -13.81 -21.58
CA GLU A 98 -1.13 -13.10 -20.37
C GLU A 98 -2.23 -12.17 -19.85
N GLU A 99 -3.14 -11.73 -20.72
CA GLU A 99 -4.30 -10.92 -20.35
C GLU A 99 -5.32 -11.66 -19.48
N ASP A 100 -5.32 -13.01 -19.49
CA ASP A 100 -6.15 -13.83 -18.62
C ASP A 100 -5.64 -13.82 -17.16
N ILE A 101 -4.42 -13.35 -16.90
CA ILE A 101 -3.82 -13.26 -15.57
C ILE A 101 -4.05 -11.85 -15.04
N VAL A 102 -4.93 -11.75 -14.05
CA VAL A 102 -5.31 -10.46 -13.44
C VAL A 102 -4.68 -10.34 -12.07
N VAL A 103 -3.77 -9.38 -11.92
CA VAL A 103 -3.22 -9.03 -10.60
C VAL A 103 -4.25 -8.16 -9.89
N LEU A 104 -4.77 -8.64 -8.76
CA LEU A 104 -5.83 -7.94 -8.04
C LEU A 104 -5.27 -6.99 -6.99
N ARG A 105 -4.28 -7.47 -6.24
CA ARG A 105 -3.68 -6.71 -5.12
C ARG A 105 -2.20 -6.99 -5.04
N THR A 106 -1.44 -6.00 -4.61
CA THR A 106 -0.07 -6.19 -4.18
C THR A 106 0.21 -5.26 -3.02
N ASN A 107 0.90 -5.78 -2.01
CA ASN A 107 1.19 -5.04 -0.81
C ASN A 107 2.63 -5.28 -0.35
N CYS A 108 3.21 -4.23 0.24
CA CYS A 108 4.34 -4.32 1.14
C CYS A 108 3.79 -4.13 2.56
N LEU A 109 3.96 -5.10 3.46
CA LEU A 109 3.77 -4.83 4.88
C LEU A 109 4.86 -3.82 5.25
N GLY A 110 4.48 -2.57 5.58
CA GLY A 110 5.33 -1.36 5.58
C GLY A 110 6.55 -1.31 6.50
N THR A 111 7.09 -2.46 6.91
CA THR A 111 8.36 -2.65 7.64
C THR A 111 9.09 -3.94 7.25
N GLU A 112 8.61 -4.70 6.28
CA GLU A 112 9.07 -6.05 6.01
C GLU A 112 9.63 -6.17 4.59
N ASP A 113 10.71 -6.93 4.45
CA ASP A 113 11.33 -7.30 3.18
C ASP A 113 10.49 -8.31 2.39
N ILE A 114 9.17 -8.22 2.51
CA ILE A 114 8.19 -9.17 1.98
C ILE A 114 7.19 -8.40 1.14
N VAL A 115 7.03 -8.85 -0.10
CA VAL A 115 5.99 -8.37 -1.01
C VAL A 115 4.98 -9.49 -1.22
N THR A 116 3.71 -9.19 -1.03
CA THR A 116 2.65 -10.15 -1.27
C THR A 116 1.84 -9.73 -2.49
N VAL A 117 1.69 -10.64 -3.46
CA VAL A 117 0.93 -10.43 -4.70
C VAL A 117 -0.24 -11.40 -4.73
N GLN A 118 -1.44 -10.86 -4.93
CA GLN A 118 -2.66 -11.63 -5.10
C GLN A 118 -3.16 -11.49 -6.53
N PHE A 119 -3.38 -12.63 -7.19
CA PHE A 119 -3.83 -12.69 -8.58
C PHE A 119 -4.86 -13.78 -8.80
N VAL A 120 -5.57 -13.68 -9.93
CA VAL A 120 -6.52 -14.67 -10.42
C VAL A 120 -6.29 -14.96 -11.90
N ILE A 121 -6.80 -16.09 -12.38
CA ILE A 121 -6.73 -16.47 -13.80
C ILE A 121 -8.14 -16.64 -14.33
N LEU A 122 -8.48 -15.89 -15.37
CA LEU A 122 -9.77 -15.94 -16.05
C LEU A 122 -9.89 -17.23 -16.87
N LYS A 123 -11.12 -17.72 -17.04
CA LYS A 123 -11.42 -18.79 -18.00
C LYS A 123 -11.47 -18.22 -19.42
N LYS A 124 -11.02 -19.01 -20.39
CA LYS A 124 -10.98 -18.64 -21.82
C LYS A 124 -12.34 -18.28 -22.44
N ASP A 125 -13.42 -18.84 -21.91
CA ASP A 125 -14.79 -18.64 -22.43
C ASP A 125 -15.58 -17.58 -21.65
N THR A 126 -14.95 -16.90 -20.69
CA THR A 126 -15.60 -15.82 -19.97
C THR A 126 -15.76 -14.64 -20.93
N ASN A 127 -16.96 -14.05 -21.00
CA ASN A 127 -17.13 -12.76 -21.67
C ASN A 127 -16.32 -11.72 -20.88
N SER A 128 -15.04 -11.55 -21.22
CA SER A 128 -14.01 -10.71 -20.59
C SER A 128 -14.39 -9.22 -20.43
N SER A 129 -15.60 -8.84 -20.85
CA SER A 129 -16.17 -7.49 -20.75
C SER A 129 -17.20 -7.32 -19.64
N ALA A 130 -17.68 -8.40 -19.00
CA ALA A 130 -18.72 -8.34 -17.97
C ALA A 130 -18.08 -8.21 -16.57
N LEU A 131 -17.71 -6.99 -16.21
CA LEU A 131 -17.33 -6.67 -14.82
C LEU A 131 -18.60 -6.54 -13.96
N PRO A 132 -18.55 -6.91 -12.67
CA PRO A 132 -17.43 -7.53 -11.94
C PRO A 132 -17.30 -9.04 -12.22
N PHE A 133 -16.07 -9.57 -12.14
CA PHE A 133 -15.79 -11.01 -12.24
C PHE A 133 -16.39 -11.79 -11.07
N THR A 134 -17.04 -12.92 -11.34
CA THR A 134 -17.52 -13.85 -10.32
C THR A 134 -16.59 -15.06 -10.18
N VAL A 135 -16.79 -15.89 -9.16
CA VAL A 135 -15.95 -17.08 -8.93
C VAL A 135 -16.06 -18.08 -10.08
N GLU A 136 -17.22 -18.13 -10.75
CA GLU A 136 -17.48 -18.99 -11.91
C GLU A 136 -16.63 -18.61 -13.13
N ASP A 137 -16.21 -17.36 -13.22
CA ASP A 137 -15.38 -16.82 -14.29
C ASP A 137 -13.90 -17.20 -14.13
N LEU A 138 -13.52 -17.71 -12.96
CA LEU A 138 -12.14 -17.97 -12.58
C LEU A 138 -11.77 -19.44 -12.66
N ILE A 139 -10.50 -19.69 -12.97
CA ILE A 139 -9.87 -20.98 -12.71
C ILE A 139 -9.70 -21.12 -11.19
N ASP A 140 -9.98 -22.33 -10.69
CA ASP A 140 -9.87 -22.69 -9.29
C ASP A 140 -8.46 -22.37 -8.70
N ASN A 141 -8.43 -21.58 -7.63
CA ASN A 141 -7.21 -21.09 -6.98
C ASN A 141 -6.43 -22.22 -6.28
N GLU A 142 -7.12 -23.22 -5.72
CA GLU A 142 -6.48 -24.40 -5.12
C GLU A 142 -5.73 -25.24 -6.17
N SER A 143 -6.36 -25.47 -7.32
CA SER A 143 -5.74 -26.15 -8.46
C SER A 143 -4.51 -25.41 -8.96
N ILE A 144 -4.59 -24.08 -9.12
CA ILE A 144 -3.44 -23.24 -9.50
C ILE A 144 -2.31 -23.38 -8.48
N THR A 145 -2.60 -23.15 -7.20
CA THR A 145 -1.65 -23.22 -6.10
C THR A 145 -0.95 -24.58 -6.03
N THR A 146 -1.71 -25.67 -6.17
CA THR A 146 -1.17 -27.03 -6.16
C THR A 146 -0.20 -27.26 -7.32
N ARG A 147 -0.55 -26.77 -8.51
CA ARG A 147 0.33 -26.87 -9.69
C ARG A 147 1.58 -26.03 -9.52
N MET A 148 1.47 -24.83 -8.97
CA MET A 148 2.62 -23.95 -8.70
C MET A 148 3.58 -24.56 -7.68
N LYS A 149 3.07 -25.11 -6.57
CA LYS A 149 3.88 -25.81 -5.57
C LYS A 149 4.58 -27.05 -6.11
N ALA A 150 3.97 -27.74 -7.07
CA ALA A 150 4.59 -28.89 -7.72
C ALA A 150 5.72 -28.52 -8.70
N MET A 151 5.78 -27.25 -9.11
CA MET A 151 6.73 -26.72 -10.08
C MET A 151 7.93 -26.07 -9.40
N LYS A 152 9.04 -26.80 -9.27
CA LYS A 152 10.30 -26.32 -8.67
C LYS A 152 10.95 -25.12 -9.36
N HIS A 153 10.49 -24.73 -10.55
CA HIS A 153 11.04 -23.57 -11.27
C HIS A 153 10.36 -22.24 -10.91
N LEU A 154 9.41 -22.28 -9.98
CA LEU A 154 8.72 -21.11 -9.41
C LEU A 154 9.29 -20.68 -8.06
N ASP A 155 10.37 -21.32 -7.59
CA ASP A 155 11.12 -20.88 -6.41
C ASP A 155 11.68 -19.45 -6.59
N LYS A 156 11.79 -18.99 -7.84
CA LYS A 156 12.14 -17.62 -8.22
C LYS A 156 11.24 -17.12 -9.35
N ILE A 157 10.59 -15.98 -9.16
CA ILE A 157 9.75 -15.32 -10.18
C ILE A 157 10.23 -13.87 -10.33
N VAL A 158 10.55 -13.49 -11.56
CA VAL A 158 11.17 -12.19 -11.91
C VAL A 158 12.39 -11.85 -11.07
N ASP A 159 13.27 -12.81 -10.89
CA ASP A 159 14.47 -12.68 -10.05
C ASP A 159 14.21 -12.37 -8.57
N ILE A 160 12.98 -12.53 -8.10
CA ILE A 160 12.59 -12.44 -6.71
C ILE A 160 12.30 -13.84 -6.17
N ASP A 161 12.87 -14.16 -5.00
CA ASP A 161 12.70 -15.45 -4.37
C ASP A 161 11.29 -15.57 -3.80
N VAL A 162 10.64 -16.71 -4.07
CA VAL A 162 9.28 -16.99 -3.60
C VAL A 162 9.36 -17.73 -2.27
N ASP A 163 8.80 -17.14 -1.23
CA ASP A 163 8.75 -17.74 0.11
C ASP A 163 7.52 -18.65 0.24
N ILE A 164 6.32 -18.12 -0.08
CA ILE A 164 5.05 -18.82 0.13
C ILE A 164 4.15 -18.65 -1.10
N ILE A 165 3.44 -19.73 -1.44
CA ILE A 165 2.35 -19.71 -2.42
C ILE A 165 1.14 -20.31 -1.70
N GLU A 166 -0.01 -19.65 -1.72
CA GLU A 166 -1.21 -20.17 -1.08
C GLU A 166 -2.50 -19.75 -1.80
N ALA A 167 -3.53 -20.58 -1.64
CA ALA A 167 -4.88 -20.24 -2.02
C ALA A 167 -5.55 -19.64 -0.77
N THR A 168 -6.10 -18.44 -0.90
CA THR A 168 -6.80 -17.75 0.19
C THR A 168 -8.04 -17.06 -0.34
N ASP A 169 -9.03 -16.87 0.53
CA ASP A 169 -10.22 -16.08 0.25
C ASP A 169 -10.13 -14.67 0.86
N GLU A 170 -9.10 -14.44 1.70
CA GLU A 170 -8.86 -13.17 2.37
C GLU A 170 -7.99 -12.29 1.48
N LEU A 171 -8.55 -11.14 1.09
CA LEU A 171 -7.85 -10.20 0.25
C LEU A 171 -7.05 -9.20 1.10
N ILE A 172 -5.81 -8.94 0.70
CA ILE A 172 -4.91 -8.03 1.46
C ILE A 172 -5.40 -6.60 1.36
N ASP A 173 -5.65 -5.93 2.47
CA ASP A 173 -6.11 -4.54 2.46
C ASP A 173 -5.13 -3.61 1.72
N ILE A 174 -5.66 -2.93 0.70
CA ILE A 174 -4.94 -1.95 -0.13
C ILE A 174 -5.00 -0.56 0.52
N GLU A 175 -5.94 -0.38 1.46
CA GLU A 175 -6.13 0.89 2.13
C GLU A 175 -5.04 1.08 3.18
N TYR A 176 -4.11 1.98 2.86
CA TYR A 176 -3.23 2.57 3.87
C TYR A 176 -4.11 3.23 4.91
N ASP A 177 -4.14 2.68 6.13
CA ASP A 177 -4.82 3.32 7.25
C ASP A 177 -3.85 4.41 7.76
N PRO A 178 -4.04 5.69 7.37
CA PRO A 178 -3.03 6.70 7.62
C PRO A 178 -2.82 6.83 9.11
N SER A 179 -1.59 6.57 9.57
CA SER A 179 -1.28 6.72 10.98
C SER A 179 -1.49 8.19 11.39
N ASN A 180 -2.62 8.45 12.05
CA ASN A 180 -2.94 9.78 12.55
C ASN A 180 -2.00 10.22 13.68
N LEU A 181 -1.01 9.38 14.05
CA LEU A 181 0.00 9.65 15.05
C LEU A 181 0.78 10.94 14.78
N GLU A 182 1.14 11.22 13.53
CA GLU A 182 1.84 12.46 13.18
C GLU A 182 0.95 13.69 13.42
N LEU A 183 -0.33 13.61 13.00
CA LEU A 183 -1.32 14.65 13.25
C LEU A 183 -1.57 14.87 14.74
N ILE A 184 -1.71 13.78 15.50
CA ILE A 184 -1.89 13.79 16.96
C ILE A 184 -0.68 14.43 17.63
N PHE A 185 0.53 14.06 17.22
CA PHE A 185 1.76 14.64 17.77
C PHE A 185 1.85 16.15 17.48
N LYS A 186 1.58 16.57 16.23
CA LYS A 186 1.52 18.00 15.85
C LYS A 186 0.47 18.75 16.68
N ALA A 187 -0.71 18.17 16.89
CA ALA A 187 -1.78 18.77 17.69
C ALA A 187 -1.38 18.93 19.17
N ILE A 188 -0.72 17.93 19.76
CA ILE A 188 -0.21 18.00 21.13
C ILE A 188 0.83 19.11 21.28
N VAL A 189 1.82 19.19 20.37
CA VAL A 189 2.86 20.22 20.42
C VAL A 189 2.25 21.63 20.27
N LEU A 190 1.28 21.79 19.37
CA LEU A 190 0.60 23.07 19.16
C LEU A 190 -0.25 23.46 20.38
N GLY A 191 -0.94 22.49 21.00
CA GLY A 191 -1.69 22.69 22.24
C GLY A 191 -0.78 23.12 23.41
N LEU A 192 0.36 22.46 23.60
CA LEU A 192 1.32 22.79 24.66
C LEU A 192 1.94 24.18 24.45
N THR A 193 2.30 24.53 23.21
CA THR A 193 2.87 25.84 22.91
C THR A 193 1.85 26.97 23.14
N PHE A 194 0.62 26.82 22.64
CA PHE A 194 -0.45 27.80 22.91
C PHE A 194 -0.75 27.92 24.41
N GLY A 195 -0.88 26.80 25.13
CA GLY A 195 -1.10 26.81 26.58
C GLY A 195 0.01 27.52 27.34
N PHE A 196 1.27 27.26 26.98
CA PHE A 196 2.42 27.94 27.57
C PHE A 196 2.41 29.45 27.33
N PHE A 197 2.17 29.89 26.09
CA PHE A 197 2.08 31.32 25.78
C PHE A 197 0.89 32.01 26.46
N PHE A 198 -0.24 31.31 26.61
CA PHE A 198 -1.39 31.82 27.33
C PHE A 198 -1.10 32.05 28.82
N VAL A 199 -0.44 31.08 29.48
CA VAL A 199 -0.02 31.22 30.88
C VAL A 199 1.00 32.35 31.05
N LEU A 200 1.99 32.45 30.17
CA LEU A 200 2.95 33.56 30.18
C LEU A 200 2.26 34.93 29.95
N GLY A 201 1.25 34.97 29.08
CA GLY A 201 0.44 36.16 28.83
C GLY A 201 -0.31 36.62 30.09
N ILE A 202 -1.01 35.70 30.75
CA ILE A 202 -1.70 35.98 32.02
C ILE A 202 -0.70 36.42 33.09
N TRP A 203 0.42 35.70 33.25
CA TRP A 203 1.42 36.03 34.25
C TRP A 203 2.02 37.43 34.04
N LYS A 204 2.31 37.80 32.79
CA LYS A 204 2.81 39.15 32.44
C LYS A 204 1.76 40.24 32.67
N LEU A 205 0.49 39.95 32.43
CA LEU A 205 -0.62 40.88 32.69
C LEU A 205 -0.86 41.08 34.19
N MET A 206 -0.83 40.00 34.98
CA MET A 206 -0.94 40.09 36.45
C MET A 206 0.24 40.85 37.05
N LYS A 207 1.48 40.55 36.63
CA LYS A 207 2.67 41.26 37.09
C LYS A 207 2.63 42.77 36.77
N LYS A 208 2.17 43.14 35.58
CA LYS A 208 1.97 44.55 35.22
C LYS A 208 0.88 45.24 36.05
N GLY A 209 -0.17 44.51 36.44
CA GLY A 209 -1.22 45.01 37.31
C GLY A 209 -0.70 45.35 38.71
N ASP A 210 0.17 44.49 39.25
CA ASP A 210 0.82 44.71 40.54
C ASP A 210 1.76 45.93 40.49
N ASP A 211 2.61 46.04 39.45
CA ASP A 211 3.52 47.20 39.29
C ASP A 211 2.73 48.53 39.16
N TYR A 212 1.60 48.54 38.44
CA TYR A 212 0.77 49.73 38.27
C TYR A 212 0.02 50.13 39.55
N ALA A 213 -0.39 49.15 40.36
CA ALA A 213 -1.01 49.38 41.66
C ALA A 213 0.00 49.92 42.69
N ASP A 214 1.24 49.42 42.63
CA ASP A 214 2.33 49.83 43.52
C ASP A 214 2.84 51.25 43.21
N ASP A 215 2.81 51.67 41.94
CA ASP A 215 3.12 53.04 41.52
C ASP A 215 2.02 54.04 41.88
N LEU A 216 0.74 53.64 41.89
CA LEU A 216 -0.38 54.47 42.32
C LEU A 216 -0.44 54.69 43.84
N GLN A 217 0.16 53.80 44.64
CA GLN A 217 0.25 53.95 46.10
C GLN A 217 1.46 54.76 46.57
N LYS A 218 2.43 55.03 45.68
CA LYS A 218 3.63 55.84 45.97
C LYS A 218 3.50 57.32 45.58
N ALA A 219 2.42 57.71 44.90
CA ALA A 219 2.07 59.09 44.55
C ALA A 219 1.12 59.71 45.59
#